data_AF-A0A2E6GBG9-F1
#
_entry.id   AF-A0A2E6GBG9-F1
#
_cell.length_a   1.000
_cell.length_b   1.000
_cell.length_c   1.000
_cell.angle_alpha   90.00
_cell.angle_beta   90.00
_cell.angle_gamma   90.00
#
_symmetry.space_group_name_H-M   'P 1'
#
loop_
_entity.id
_entity.type
_entity.pdbx_description
1 polymer ?
#
loop_
_entity_poly.entity_id
_entity_poly.type
_entity_poly.pdbx_seq_one_letter_code
_entity_poly.pdbx_strand_id
1 'polypeptide(L)'
;MKVKIIQIFICYFAGISHLSISHELSESPVYIKPLIEKISPAPWTSLKAEDEDSKFQFAIISDRTGRERTEIFGPAMEKVALMQPAFVLSVGDLIEGYTDNKETVMREWDELDNFVEKLDAPFFYTPGNHDYSNQSMADVWRERYGANYYSLLYKDVLFVVLNSGLFDRSGIDGHGQRRGNWNEEQSEQLKWLESTLTEYNDVRWTFLIMHRPYWRFDWKRTIIPQ
;
A
#
# COMPACT_ATOMS: atom_id res chain seq x y z
N MET A 1 6.32 30.17 30.50
CA MET A 1 5.77 29.83 31.83
C MET A 1 4.47 30.62 32.02
N LYS A 2 3.31 29.99 31.76
CA LYS A 2 1.98 30.52 32.11
C LYS A 2 1.09 29.35 32.54
N VAL A 3 0.36 29.59 33.62
CA VAL A 3 -0.26 28.59 34.51
C VAL A 3 -1.74 28.39 34.19
N LYS A 4 -2.17 27.12 34.32
CA LYS A 4 -3.49 26.48 34.53
C LYS A 4 -4.79 27.32 34.46
N ILE A 5 -5.81 26.71 33.86
CA ILE A 5 -7.20 26.77 34.34
C ILE A 5 -7.72 25.32 34.45
N ILE A 6 -8.08 24.90 35.67
CA ILE A 6 -8.84 23.69 35.96
C ILE A 6 -10.29 24.15 36.15
N GLN A 7 -11.21 23.65 35.34
CA GLN A 7 -12.64 23.85 35.55
C GLN A 7 -13.24 22.61 36.20
N ILE A 8 -13.69 22.77 37.45
CA ILE A 8 -14.57 21.82 38.13
C ILE A 8 -16.00 22.31 37.89
N PHE A 9 -16.86 21.43 37.37
CA PHE A 9 -18.30 21.65 37.33
C PHE A 9 -18.98 20.73 38.34
N ILE A 10 -19.66 21.33 39.31
CA ILE A 10 -20.69 20.65 40.12
C ILE A 10 -21.98 21.42 39.85
N CYS A 11 -22.98 20.73 39.30
CA CYS A 11 -24.33 21.25 39.22
C CYS A 11 -25.31 20.17 39.67
N TYR A 12 -26.14 20.52 40.65
CA TYR A 12 -27.33 19.78 41.05
C TYR A 12 -28.51 20.74 40.85
N PHE A 13 -29.46 20.42 39.98
CA PHE A 13 -30.85 20.87 40.11
C PHE A 13 -31.79 19.99 39.29
N ALA A 14 -32.89 19.61 39.95
CA ALA A 14 -33.98 18.80 39.44
C ALA A 14 -34.78 19.52 38.35
N GLY A 15 -35.16 18.78 37.32
CA GLY A 15 -36.06 19.24 36.26
C GLY A 15 -35.93 18.37 35.03
N ILE A 16 -36.95 17.55 34.75
CA ILE A 16 -37.00 16.69 33.56
C ILE A 16 -37.21 17.59 32.33
N SER A 17 -36.12 17.92 31.65
CA SER A 17 -36.13 18.35 30.26
C SER A 17 -35.62 17.18 29.43
N HIS A 18 -36.44 16.70 28.49
CA HIS A 18 -36.00 15.78 27.46
C HIS A 18 -34.97 16.51 26.59
N LEU A 19 -33.69 16.33 26.93
CA LEU A 19 -32.58 16.61 26.03
C LEU A 19 -32.55 15.44 25.03
N SER A 20 -33.16 15.63 23.87
CA SER A 20 -32.79 14.83 22.71
C SER A 20 -31.39 15.26 22.31
N ILE A 21 -30.38 14.60 22.89
CA ILE A 21 -29.02 14.62 22.36
C ILE A 21 -29.13 13.86 21.04
N SER A 22 -29.25 14.59 19.94
CA SER A 22 -28.80 14.08 18.65
C SER A 22 -27.32 13.81 18.85
N HIS A 23 -26.95 12.54 19.03
CA HIS A 23 -25.61 12.13 18.69
C HIS A 23 -25.43 12.56 17.23
N GLU A 24 -24.63 13.59 16.99
CA GLU A 24 -23.90 13.64 15.74
C GLU A 24 -23.26 12.26 15.63
N LEU A 25 -23.66 11.52 14.60
CA LEU A 25 -22.94 10.35 14.16
C LEU A 25 -21.51 10.82 13.99
N SER A 26 -20.66 10.50 14.98
CA SER A 26 -19.23 10.60 14.84
C SER A 26 -18.92 9.88 13.54
N GLU A 27 -18.56 10.63 12.50
CA GLU A 27 -17.95 10.06 11.31
C GLU A 27 -16.83 9.16 11.84
N SER A 28 -16.95 7.85 11.61
CA SER A 28 -15.94 6.90 12.05
C SER A 28 -14.59 7.44 11.60
N PRO A 29 -13.59 7.57 12.49
CA PRO A 29 -12.28 8.08 12.09
C PRO A 29 -11.76 7.24 10.93
N VAL A 30 -11.53 7.91 9.79
CA VAL A 30 -10.86 7.30 8.65
C VAL A 30 -9.42 7.03 9.08
N TYR A 31 -9.13 5.79 9.48
CA TYR A 31 -7.80 5.42 9.97
C TYR A 31 -6.78 5.26 8.86
N ILE A 32 -7.23 4.81 7.69
CA ILE A 32 -6.39 4.61 6.51
C ILE A 32 -6.45 5.88 5.68
N LYS A 33 -5.36 6.65 5.72
CA LYS A 33 -5.23 7.90 4.97
C LYS A 33 -4.10 7.77 3.95
N PRO A 34 -4.40 7.63 2.65
CA PRO A 34 -3.35 7.77 1.64
C PRO A 34 -2.83 9.20 1.67
N LEU A 35 -1.51 9.36 1.55
CA LEU A 35 -0.89 10.68 1.56
C LEU A 35 -1.09 11.45 0.25
N ILE A 36 -1.67 10.77 -0.75
CA ILE A 36 -2.23 11.38 -1.95
C ILE A 36 -3.75 11.07 -1.93
N GLU A 37 -4.56 12.04 -1.50
CA GLU A 37 -5.97 11.82 -1.16
C GLU A 37 -6.91 11.71 -2.39
N LYS A 38 -6.43 12.00 -3.60
CA LYS A 38 -7.23 12.04 -4.85
C LYS A 38 -6.44 11.55 -6.05
N ILE A 39 -6.23 10.24 -6.11
CA ILE A 39 -5.59 9.55 -7.21
C ILE A 39 -6.62 8.61 -7.84
N SER A 40 -6.80 8.71 -9.15
CA SER A 40 -7.65 7.82 -9.94
C SER A 40 -7.01 7.65 -11.32
N PRO A 41 -6.70 6.43 -11.76
CA PRO A 41 -6.78 5.17 -11.00
C PRO A 41 -5.85 5.14 -9.77
N ALA A 42 -6.12 4.26 -8.80
CA ALA A 42 -5.34 4.15 -7.56
C ALA A 42 -4.77 2.73 -7.37
N PRO A 43 -3.60 2.59 -6.70
CA PRO A 43 -3.00 1.29 -6.40
C PRO A 43 -3.63 0.67 -5.14
N TRP A 44 -4.93 0.88 -4.96
CA TRP A 44 -5.75 0.21 -3.96
C TRP A 44 -7.21 0.13 -4.42
N THR A 45 -7.92 -0.90 -3.98
CA THR A 45 -9.33 -1.13 -4.39
C THR A 45 -10.33 -0.20 -3.70
N SER A 46 -10.05 0.18 -2.46
CA SER A 46 -10.94 0.95 -1.59
C SER A 46 -10.12 1.59 -0.48
N LEU A 47 -10.70 2.55 0.25
CA LEU A 47 -10.18 3.04 1.53
C LEU A 47 -11.12 2.70 2.69
N LYS A 48 -12.28 2.11 2.40
CA LYS A 48 -13.26 1.70 3.40
C LYS A 48 -12.78 0.40 4.05
N ALA A 49 -12.42 0.48 5.32
CA ALA A 49 -11.98 -0.64 6.14
C ALA A 49 -12.98 -0.92 7.28
N GLU A 50 -13.17 -2.20 7.60
CA GLU A 50 -13.83 -2.64 8.83
C GLU A 50 -12.81 -2.61 9.97
N ASP A 51 -12.71 -1.47 10.64
CA ASP A 51 -11.70 -1.19 11.67
C ASP A 51 -12.27 -0.40 12.86
N GLU A 52 -11.62 -0.52 14.02
CA GLU A 52 -12.04 0.11 15.28
C GLU A 52 -10.79 0.58 16.06
N ASP A 53 -10.87 1.67 16.84
CA ASP A 53 -9.74 2.24 17.60
C ASP A 53 -8.90 1.20 18.38
N SER A 54 -9.55 0.17 18.92
CA SER A 54 -8.92 -0.85 19.77
C SER A 54 -8.14 -1.93 18.99
N LYS A 55 -8.31 -1.99 17.66
CA LYS A 55 -7.71 -3.00 16.77
C LYS A 55 -6.45 -2.44 16.10
N PHE A 56 -5.45 -3.27 15.85
CA PHE A 56 -4.35 -2.91 14.94
C PHE A 56 -3.97 -4.18 14.19
N GLN A 57 -4.56 -4.36 13.01
CA GLN A 57 -4.42 -5.59 12.24
C GLN A 57 -4.46 -5.31 10.75
N PHE A 58 -3.47 -5.81 10.04
CA PHE A 58 -3.42 -5.84 8.59
C PHE A 58 -2.84 -7.20 8.16
N ALA A 59 -3.07 -7.59 6.91
CA ALA A 59 -2.50 -8.79 6.33
C ALA A 59 -1.48 -8.43 5.25
N ILE A 60 -0.40 -9.21 5.16
CA ILE A 60 0.52 -9.15 4.02
C ILE A 60 0.35 -10.44 3.22
N ILE A 61 0.18 -10.31 1.90
CA ILE A 61 0.25 -11.44 0.98
C ILE A 61 1.51 -11.35 0.12
N SER A 62 2.14 -12.51 -0.09
CA SER A 62 3.33 -12.63 -0.93
C SER A 62 2.98 -12.98 -2.36
N ASP A 63 4.04 -13.11 -3.16
CA ASP A 63 4.11 -13.54 -4.55
C ASP A 63 3.04 -14.60 -4.86
N ARG A 64 2.20 -14.30 -5.84
CA ARG A 64 1.29 -15.29 -6.43
C ARG A 64 2.02 -16.12 -7.49
N THR A 65 2.84 -15.44 -8.28
CA THR A 65 3.45 -15.96 -9.50
C THR A 65 4.97 -16.15 -9.32
N GLY A 66 5.68 -16.46 -10.41
CA GLY A 66 7.08 -16.86 -10.32
C GLY A 66 7.21 -18.35 -10.01
N ARG A 67 6.49 -19.18 -10.78
CA ARG A 67 6.13 -20.60 -10.54
C ARG A 67 4.86 -20.74 -9.71
N GLU A 68 3.79 -20.11 -10.20
CA GLU A 68 2.47 -20.22 -9.60
C GLU A 68 2.10 -21.68 -9.30
N ARG A 69 1.48 -21.88 -8.14
CA ARG A 69 0.74 -23.10 -7.84
C ARG A 69 -0.74 -22.80 -8.02
N THR A 70 -1.28 -23.24 -9.16
CA THR A 70 -2.69 -23.04 -9.49
C THR A 70 -3.59 -23.57 -8.36
N GLU A 71 -4.76 -22.96 -8.19
CA GLU A 71 -5.76 -23.34 -7.18
C GLU A 71 -5.37 -23.05 -5.71
N ILE A 72 -4.18 -22.48 -5.44
CA ILE A 72 -3.76 -22.14 -4.07
C ILE A 72 -4.13 -20.71 -3.69
N PHE A 73 -3.97 -19.75 -4.61
CA PHE A 73 -4.14 -18.33 -4.29
C PHE A 73 -5.59 -17.98 -3.91
N GLY A 74 -6.58 -18.46 -4.68
CA GLY A 74 -8.00 -18.23 -4.38
C GLY A 74 -8.42 -18.65 -2.97
N PRO A 75 -8.21 -19.92 -2.56
CA PRO A 75 -8.49 -20.36 -1.20
C PRO A 75 -7.68 -19.63 -0.11
N ALA A 76 -6.48 -19.12 -0.43
CA ALA A 76 -5.72 -18.29 0.50
C ALA A 76 -6.42 -16.94 0.72
N MET A 77 -6.90 -16.29 -0.34
CA MET A 77 -7.65 -15.03 -0.26
C MET A 77 -8.96 -15.18 0.52
N GLU A 78 -9.67 -16.30 0.36
CA GLU A 78 -10.88 -16.61 1.15
C GLU A 78 -10.56 -16.72 2.65
N LYS A 79 -9.41 -17.30 3.02
CA LYS A 79 -8.96 -17.35 4.42
C LYS A 79 -8.55 -15.98 4.95
N VAL A 80 -7.93 -15.13 4.12
CA VAL A 80 -7.61 -13.75 4.48
C VAL A 80 -8.88 -12.95 4.76
N ALA A 81 -9.92 -13.12 3.94
CA ALA A 81 -11.22 -12.48 4.17
C ALA A 81 -11.81 -12.83 5.55
N LEU A 82 -11.73 -14.11 5.96
CA LEU A 82 -12.20 -14.56 7.27
C LEU A 82 -11.44 -13.93 8.46
N MET A 83 -10.21 -13.46 8.27
CA MET A 83 -9.44 -12.78 9.32
C MET A 83 -9.88 -11.33 9.53
N GLN A 84 -10.71 -10.78 8.62
CA GLN A 84 -11.19 -9.40 8.59
C GLN A 84 -10.09 -8.37 8.93
N PRO A 85 -8.95 -8.34 8.23
CA PRO A 85 -7.93 -7.34 8.48
C PRO A 85 -8.46 -5.93 8.14
N ALA A 86 -7.89 -4.87 8.72
CA ALA A 86 -8.24 -3.51 8.34
C ALA A 86 -7.89 -3.24 6.86
N PHE A 87 -6.82 -3.86 6.37
CA PHE A 87 -6.46 -3.89 4.95
C PHE A 87 -5.52 -5.07 4.66
N VAL A 88 -5.42 -5.42 3.39
CA VAL A 88 -4.49 -6.40 2.84
C VAL A 88 -3.47 -5.66 1.99
N LEU A 89 -2.20 -5.99 2.14
CA LEU A 89 -1.11 -5.40 1.38
C LEU A 89 -0.30 -6.49 0.67
N SER A 90 -0.07 -6.35 -0.63
CA SER A 90 0.80 -7.26 -1.38
C SER A 90 2.26 -6.84 -1.33
N VAL A 91 3.19 -7.78 -1.55
CA VAL A 91 4.61 -7.49 -1.81
C VAL A 91 5.01 -7.72 -3.28
N GLY A 92 4.06 -7.71 -4.20
CA GLY A 92 4.28 -7.82 -5.65
C GLY A 92 4.46 -9.24 -6.19
N ASP A 93 4.71 -9.32 -7.50
CA ASP A 93 4.67 -10.53 -8.34
C ASP A 93 3.29 -11.22 -8.26
N LEU A 94 2.28 -10.49 -8.72
CA LEU A 94 0.87 -10.89 -8.68
C LEU A 94 0.38 -11.48 -10.01
N ILE A 95 1.05 -11.19 -11.12
CA ILE A 95 0.78 -11.74 -12.46
C ILE A 95 1.99 -12.49 -13.03
N GLU A 96 1.85 -13.33 -14.05
CA GLU A 96 2.99 -14.07 -14.61
C GLU A 96 3.90 -13.17 -15.45
N GLY A 97 3.34 -12.18 -16.14
CA GLY A 97 4.08 -11.06 -16.71
C GLY A 97 5.21 -11.45 -17.67
N TYR A 98 6.30 -10.66 -17.64
CA TYR A 98 7.47 -10.80 -18.52
C TYR A 98 7.15 -10.87 -20.03
N THR A 99 6.09 -10.19 -20.44
CA THR A 99 5.64 -10.13 -21.84
C THR A 99 5.44 -8.68 -22.25
N ASP A 100 5.64 -8.39 -23.53
CA ASP A 100 5.30 -7.07 -24.11
C ASP A 100 3.86 -7.05 -24.64
N ASN A 101 3.16 -8.19 -24.67
CA ASN A 101 1.76 -8.26 -25.13
C ASN A 101 0.80 -7.70 -24.07
N LYS A 102 0.31 -6.47 -24.29
CA LYS A 102 -0.63 -5.78 -23.40
C LYS A 102 -1.91 -6.60 -23.13
N GLU A 103 -2.47 -7.28 -24.13
CA GLU A 103 -3.69 -8.08 -23.96
C GLU A 103 -3.46 -9.24 -22.98
N THR A 104 -2.29 -9.88 -23.04
CA THR A 104 -1.91 -10.92 -22.07
C THR A 104 -1.80 -10.34 -20.66
N VAL A 105 -1.11 -9.20 -20.50
CA VAL A 105 -0.93 -8.54 -19.21
C VAL A 105 -2.28 -8.13 -18.61
N MET A 106 -3.17 -7.55 -19.43
CA MET A 106 -4.52 -7.16 -18.99
C MET A 106 -5.33 -8.38 -18.52
N ARG A 107 -5.30 -9.49 -19.27
CA ARG A 107 -6.01 -10.73 -18.90
C ARG A 107 -5.51 -11.31 -17.57
N GLU A 108 -4.20 -11.27 -17.32
CA GLU A 108 -3.64 -11.77 -16.05
C GLU A 108 -4.05 -10.90 -14.86
N TRP A 109 -4.08 -9.57 -15.04
CA TRP A 109 -4.62 -8.67 -14.01
C TRP A 109 -6.13 -8.87 -13.81
N ASP A 110 -6.92 -9.07 -14.86
CA ASP A 110 -8.36 -9.37 -14.74
C ASP A 110 -8.60 -10.68 -13.95
N GLU A 111 -7.73 -11.67 -14.15
CA GLU A 111 -7.77 -12.89 -13.35
C GLU A 111 -7.43 -12.63 -11.88
N LEU A 112 -6.42 -11.82 -11.59
CA LEU A 112 -6.09 -11.41 -10.23
C LEU A 112 -7.26 -10.68 -9.56
N ASP A 113 -7.89 -9.75 -10.26
CA ASP A 113 -8.99 -8.93 -9.74
C ASP A 113 -10.15 -9.82 -9.25
N ASN A 114 -10.46 -10.92 -9.95
CA ASN A 114 -11.47 -11.90 -9.51
C ASN A 114 -11.17 -12.53 -8.13
N PHE A 115 -9.89 -12.63 -7.73
CA PHE A 115 -9.53 -13.09 -6.39
C PHE A 115 -9.57 -11.97 -5.36
N VAL A 116 -9.16 -10.76 -5.75
CA VAL A 116 -9.14 -9.59 -4.87
C VAL A 116 -10.55 -9.10 -4.54
N GLU A 117 -11.48 -9.16 -5.50
CA GLU A 117 -12.90 -8.77 -5.33
C GLU A 117 -13.64 -9.58 -4.25
N LYS A 118 -13.11 -10.74 -3.85
CA LYS A 118 -13.67 -11.54 -2.75
C LYS A 118 -13.34 -10.98 -1.36
N LEU A 119 -12.46 -9.98 -1.25
CA LEU A 119 -12.11 -9.35 0.01
C LEU A 119 -13.09 -8.22 0.35
N ASP A 120 -13.59 -8.22 1.59
CA ASP A 120 -14.28 -7.05 2.14
C ASP A 120 -13.30 -5.91 2.50
N ALA A 121 -12.05 -6.27 2.78
CA ALA A 121 -11.00 -5.34 3.18
C ALA A 121 -10.34 -4.66 1.95
N PRO A 122 -9.90 -3.39 2.07
CA PRO A 122 -9.04 -2.74 1.09
C PRO A 122 -7.83 -3.59 0.72
N PHE A 123 -7.52 -3.67 -0.57
CA PHE A 123 -6.31 -4.31 -1.06
C PHE A 123 -5.36 -3.28 -1.63
N PHE A 124 -4.11 -3.27 -1.15
CA PHE A 124 -3.04 -2.36 -1.54
C PHE A 124 -1.98 -3.08 -2.39
N TYR A 125 -1.74 -2.56 -3.60
CA TYR A 125 -0.85 -3.17 -4.59
C TYR A 125 0.59 -2.68 -4.43
N THR A 126 1.56 -3.58 -4.52
CA THR A 126 3.00 -3.28 -4.62
C THR A 126 3.53 -3.89 -5.91
N PRO A 127 4.20 -3.15 -6.78
CA PRO A 127 4.75 -3.74 -8.01
C PRO A 127 6.00 -4.56 -7.74
N GLY A 128 6.00 -5.79 -8.25
CA GLY A 128 7.17 -6.65 -8.39
C GLY A 128 7.77 -6.61 -9.80
N ASN A 129 8.78 -7.45 -10.02
CA ASN A 129 9.40 -7.56 -11.35
C ASN A 129 8.49 -8.25 -12.36
N HIS A 130 7.68 -9.22 -11.94
CA HIS A 130 6.67 -9.83 -12.78
C HIS A 130 5.52 -8.85 -13.10
N ASP A 131 5.38 -7.74 -12.38
CA ASP A 131 4.28 -6.77 -12.57
C ASP A 131 4.71 -5.55 -13.41
N TYR A 132 6.00 -5.19 -13.40
CA TYR A 132 6.50 -3.91 -13.92
C TYR A 132 7.83 -4.03 -14.73
N SER A 133 8.14 -5.18 -15.33
CA SER A 133 9.48 -5.41 -15.91
C SER A 133 9.86 -4.50 -17.11
N ASN A 134 8.90 -4.12 -17.94
CA ASN A 134 9.10 -3.43 -19.22
C ASN A 134 8.09 -2.28 -19.42
N GLN A 135 8.25 -1.51 -20.50
CA GLN A 135 7.37 -0.36 -20.79
C GLN A 135 5.91 -0.77 -21.01
N SER A 136 5.66 -1.88 -21.69
CA SER A 136 4.30 -2.36 -21.96
C SER A 136 3.52 -2.64 -20.66
N MET A 137 4.16 -3.32 -19.71
CA MET A 137 3.60 -3.62 -18.40
C MET A 137 3.48 -2.38 -17.51
N ALA A 138 4.46 -1.47 -17.57
CA ALA A 138 4.40 -0.18 -16.89
C ALA A 138 3.24 0.70 -17.38
N ASP A 139 2.95 0.68 -18.67
CA ASP A 139 1.79 1.37 -19.25
C ASP A 139 0.49 0.77 -18.71
N VAL A 140 0.35 -0.57 -18.72
CA VAL A 140 -0.85 -1.25 -18.19
C VAL A 140 -1.02 -0.96 -16.70
N TRP A 141 0.06 -0.99 -15.91
CA TRP A 141 0.01 -0.61 -14.50
C TRP A 141 -0.50 0.83 -14.33
N ARG A 142 0.05 1.78 -15.10
CA ARG A 142 -0.33 3.20 -15.02
C ARG A 142 -1.80 3.42 -15.40
N GLU A 143 -2.28 2.68 -16.40
CA GLU A 143 -3.67 2.69 -16.83
C GLU A 143 -4.63 2.09 -15.77
N ARG A 144 -4.20 1.05 -15.04
CA ARG A 144 -5.04 0.36 -14.03
C ARG A 144 -4.97 0.95 -12.63
N TYR A 145 -3.78 1.38 -12.21
CA TYR A 145 -3.47 1.69 -10.81
C TYR A 145 -2.78 3.06 -10.62
N GLY A 146 -2.33 3.70 -11.70
CA GLY A 146 -1.72 5.02 -11.62
C GLY A 146 -0.35 4.98 -10.97
N ALA A 147 -0.27 5.38 -9.70
CA ALA A 147 0.99 5.41 -8.96
C ALA A 147 1.58 4.00 -8.78
N ASN A 148 2.90 3.88 -8.88
CA ASN A 148 3.64 2.62 -8.67
C ASN A 148 4.46 2.64 -7.35
N TYR A 149 4.54 3.79 -6.69
CA TYR A 149 4.98 3.95 -5.31
C TYR A 149 4.07 4.97 -4.61
N TYR A 150 3.83 4.76 -3.32
CA TYR A 150 2.92 5.60 -2.54
C TYR A 150 3.06 5.31 -1.05
N SER A 151 2.38 6.09 -0.24
CA SER A 151 2.36 5.91 1.20
C SER A 151 0.96 6.15 1.77
N LEU A 152 0.70 5.48 2.90
CA LEU A 152 -0.51 5.68 3.68
C LEU A 152 -0.15 5.74 5.17
N LEU A 153 -0.99 6.45 5.92
CA LEU A 153 -1.02 6.39 7.37
C LEU A 153 -2.12 5.43 7.80
N TYR A 154 -1.81 4.62 8.80
CA TYR A 154 -2.77 3.78 9.52
C TYR A 154 -2.48 3.88 11.03
N LYS A 155 -3.33 4.59 11.78
CA LYS A 155 -3.19 4.76 13.24
C LYS A 155 -1.78 5.20 13.67
N ASP A 156 -1.33 6.32 13.11
CA ASP A 156 0.01 6.90 13.39
C ASP A 156 1.19 5.98 12.99
N VAL A 157 0.94 5.05 12.07
CA VAL A 157 1.97 4.20 11.46
C VAL A 157 2.02 4.49 9.98
N LEU A 158 3.22 4.80 9.49
CA LEU A 158 3.48 5.05 8.09
C LEU A 158 3.77 3.74 7.37
N PHE A 159 3.05 3.48 6.27
CA PHE A 159 3.38 2.43 5.32
C PHE A 159 3.88 3.09 4.05
N VAL A 160 5.09 2.72 3.64
CA VAL A 160 5.76 3.20 2.43
C VAL A 160 5.88 2.04 1.46
N VAL A 161 5.22 2.15 0.31
CA VAL A 161 5.25 1.15 -0.76
C VAL A 161 6.17 1.67 -1.87
N LEU A 162 7.21 0.90 -2.17
CA LEU A 162 8.19 1.22 -3.22
C LEU A 162 8.00 0.33 -4.45
N ASN A 163 8.20 0.90 -5.64
CA ASN A 163 8.47 0.10 -6.82
C ASN A 163 9.94 -0.28 -6.86
N SER A 164 10.23 -1.50 -6.43
CA SER A 164 11.60 -2.02 -6.48
C SER A 164 12.02 -2.55 -7.86
N GLY A 165 11.08 -2.82 -8.76
CA GLY A 165 11.37 -3.26 -10.12
C GLY A 165 12.05 -2.18 -10.97
N LEU A 166 11.85 -0.90 -10.63
CA LEU A 166 12.57 0.22 -11.27
C LEU A 166 14.09 0.07 -11.14
N PHE A 167 14.56 -0.56 -10.07
CA PHE A 167 15.96 -0.62 -9.65
C PHE A 167 16.65 -1.92 -10.10
N ASP A 168 16.06 -2.65 -11.03
CA ASP A 168 16.69 -3.81 -11.64
C ASP A 168 18.00 -3.49 -12.37
N ARG A 169 18.85 -4.51 -12.54
CA ARG A 169 20.22 -4.35 -13.04
C ARG A 169 20.25 -4.33 -14.57
N SER A 170 20.94 -3.35 -15.13
CA SER A 170 21.20 -3.30 -16.58
C SER A 170 22.32 -4.28 -16.99
N GLY A 171 22.19 -4.89 -18.17
CA GLY A 171 23.26 -5.70 -18.75
C GLY A 171 23.51 -7.05 -18.09
N ILE A 172 22.53 -7.58 -17.35
CA ILE A 172 22.55 -8.95 -16.84
C ILE A 172 21.41 -9.76 -17.44
N ASP A 173 21.57 -11.08 -17.51
CA ASP A 173 20.51 -11.97 -17.94
C ASP A 173 19.67 -12.46 -16.75
N GLY A 174 18.40 -12.78 -17.04
CA GLY A 174 17.48 -13.40 -16.09
C GLY A 174 16.54 -12.41 -15.39
N HIS A 175 15.90 -12.88 -14.32
CA HIS A 175 14.81 -12.16 -13.67
C HIS A 175 15.21 -10.80 -13.11
N GLY A 176 16.51 -10.56 -12.88
CA GLY A 176 17.03 -9.27 -12.39
C GLY A 176 17.38 -8.24 -13.45
N GLN A 177 17.09 -8.54 -14.71
CA GLN A 177 17.40 -7.66 -15.84
C GLN A 177 16.43 -6.48 -15.91
N ARG A 178 17.00 -5.28 -15.97
CA ARG A 178 16.25 -4.07 -16.28
C ARG A 178 15.83 -4.07 -17.75
N ARG A 179 14.53 -4.08 -18.04
CA ARG A 179 13.98 -4.05 -19.42
C ARG A 179 13.30 -2.73 -19.78
N GLY A 180 13.42 -1.69 -18.96
CA GLY A 180 12.94 -0.34 -19.26
C GLY A 180 13.95 0.76 -18.90
N ASN A 181 13.65 1.99 -19.35
CA ASN A 181 14.47 3.16 -19.06
C ASN A 181 13.93 3.93 -17.86
N TRP A 182 14.24 3.44 -16.66
CA TRP A 182 13.64 3.92 -15.42
C TRP A 182 14.41 5.04 -14.71
N ASN A 183 15.44 5.64 -15.31
CA ASN A 183 16.34 6.56 -14.60
C ASN A 183 15.61 7.78 -13.98
N GLU A 184 14.63 8.33 -14.68
CA GLU A 184 13.82 9.45 -14.20
C GLU A 184 12.90 9.01 -13.05
N GLU A 185 12.09 7.96 -13.27
CA GLU A 185 11.18 7.41 -12.25
C GLU A 185 11.92 6.92 -10.98
N GLN A 186 13.12 6.34 -11.13
CA GLN A 186 14.02 6.00 -10.02
C GLN A 186 14.36 7.25 -9.20
N SER A 187 14.74 8.34 -9.87
CA SER A 187 15.12 9.60 -9.22
C SER A 187 13.92 10.26 -8.53
N GLU A 188 12.75 10.21 -9.15
CA GLU A 188 11.50 10.72 -8.58
C GLU A 188 11.09 9.93 -7.33
N GLN A 189 11.11 8.59 -7.39
CA GLN A 189 10.79 7.75 -6.23
C GLN A 189 11.75 8.02 -5.05
N LEU A 190 13.05 8.17 -5.29
CA LEU A 190 14.01 8.43 -4.22
C LEU A 190 13.80 9.81 -3.57
N LYS A 191 13.54 10.85 -4.37
CA LYS A 191 13.21 12.19 -3.86
C LYS A 191 11.92 12.19 -3.06
N TRP A 192 10.89 11.52 -3.58
CA TRP A 192 9.61 11.35 -2.89
C TRP A 192 9.78 10.60 -1.57
N LEU A 193 10.58 9.53 -1.55
CA LEU A 193 10.88 8.75 -0.35
C LEU A 193 11.56 9.60 0.71
N GLU A 194 12.60 10.36 0.34
CA GLU A 194 13.30 11.26 1.26
C GLU A 194 12.36 12.31 1.86
N SER A 195 11.52 12.93 1.02
CA SER A 195 10.51 13.90 1.47
C SER A 195 9.51 13.26 2.43
N THR A 196 8.98 12.08 2.09
CA THR A 196 7.99 11.37 2.91
C THR A 196 8.56 10.99 4.28
N LEU A 197 9.78 10.44 4.32
CA LEU A 197 10.42 10.07 5.58
C LEU A 197 10.81 11.29 6.44
N THR A 198 11.10 12.43 5.80
CA THR A 198 11.36 13.69 6.51
C THR A 198 10.09 14.28 7.09
N GLU A 199 9.00 14.28 6.33
CA GLU A 199 7.70 14.82 6.76
C GLU A 199 7.09 14.01 7.92
N TYR A 200 7.16 12.68 7.84
CA TYR A 200 6.58 11.76 8.81
C TYR A 200 7.65 11.12 9.70
N ASN A 201 8.55 11.94 10.26
CA ASN A 201 9.67 11.46 11.09
C ASN A 201 9.29 11.16 12.55
N ASP A 202 8.10 11.57 12.98
CA ASP A 202 7.59 11.48 14.35
C ASP A 202 6.50 10.41 14.55
N VAL A 203 6.13 9.70 13.47
CA VAL A 203 5.19 8.57 13.51
C VAL A 203 5.71 7.44 14.40
N ARG A 204 4.80 6.67 14.99
CA ARG A 204 5.15 5.57 15.89
C ARG A 204 6.04 4.52 15.22
N TRP A 205 5.71 4.10 14.00
CA TRP A 205 6.45 3.12 13.21
C TRP A 205 6.40 3.43 11.73
N THR A 206 7.42 2.98 11.00
CA THR A 206 7.47 3.01 9.54
C THR A 206 7.65 1.59 9.00
N PHE A 207 6.66 1.12 8.24
CA PHE A 207 6.75 -0.09 7.42
C PHE A 207 7.24 0.28 6.04
N LEU A 208 8.29 -0.40 5.59
CA LEU A 208 8.80 -0.29 4.22
C LEU A 208 8.46 -1.57 3.45
N ILE A 209 7.66 -1.43 2.42
CA ILE A 209 7.18 -2.52 1.58
C ILE A 209 7.81 -2.41 0.19
N MET A 210 8.41 -3.49 -0.25
CA MET A 210 8.97 -3.63 -1.59
C MET A 210 9.04 -5.11 -1.95
N HIS A 211 8.99 -5.40 -3.24
CA HIS A 211 9.12 -6.77 -3.73
C HIS A 211 10.55 -7.30 -3.60
N ARG A 212 11.54 -6.51 -4.05
CA ARG A 212 12.95 -6.91 -4.02
C ARG A 212 13.64 -6.41 -2.77
N PRO A 213 14.10 -7.30 -1.88
CA PRO A 213 14.90 -6.88 -0.74
C PRO A 213 16.30 -6.47 -1.22
N TYR A 214 16.55 -5.16 -1.28
CA TYR A 214 17.85 -4.64 -1.73
C TYR A 214 19.03 -5.16 -0.91
N TRP A 215 18.82 -5.50 0.36
CA TRP A 215 19.86 -6.04 1.23
C TRP A 215 20.33 -7.47 0.88
N ARG A 216 19.66 -8.19 -0.03
CA ARG A 216 19.97 -9.59 -0.34
C ARG A 216 20.92 -9.81 -1.51
N PHE A 217 21.11 -8.81 -2.38
CA PHE A 217 21.73 -9.03 -3.71
C PHE A 217 23.04 -8.24 -3.92
N ASP A 218 23.89 -8.17 -2.89
CA ASP A 218 25.17 -7.45 -2.91
C ASP A 218 25.05 -5.98 -3.35
N TRP A 219 23.91 -5.34 -3.04
CA TRP A 219 23.75 -3.91 -3.20
C TRP A 219 24.75 -3.23 -2.27
N LYS A 220 25.88 -2.79 -2.83
CA LYS A 220 26.86 -2.02 -2.08
C LYS A 220 26.22 -0.68 -1.76
N ARG A 221 26.15 -0.36 -0.47
CA ARG A 221 25.82 0.99 -0.01
C ARG A 221 26.85 1.94 -0.60
N THR A 222 26.48 2.64 -1.66
CA THR A 222 27.27 3.78 -2.13
C THR A 222 26.99 4.90 -1.13
N ILE A 223 28.00 5.26 -0.33
CA ILE A 223 27.93 6.50 0.45
C ILE A 223 27.89 7.61 -0.58
N ILE A 224 26.75 8.29 -0.72
CA ILE A 224 26.65 9.50 -1.53
C ILE A 224 27.53 10.53 -0.81
N PRO A 225 28.62 11.02 -1.41
CA PRO A 225 29.41 12.09 -0.81
C PRO A 225 28.50 13.30 -0.63
N GLN A 226 28.48 13.86 0.58
CA GLN A 226 27.81 15.13 0.88
C GLN A 226 28.50 16.29 0.15
#